data_AF-A0A920TU14-F1
#
_entry.id   AF-A0A920TU14-F1
#
_cell.length_a   1.000
_cell.length_b   1.000
_cell.length_c   1.000
_cell.angle_alpha   90.00
_cell.angle_beta   90.00
_cell.angle_gamma   90.00
#
_symmetry.space_group_name_H-M   'P 1'
#
loop_
_entity.id
_entity.type
_entity.pdbx_description
1 polymer ?
#
loop_
_entity_poly.entity_id
_entity_poly.type
_entity_poly.pdbx_seq_one_letter_code
_entity_poly.pdbx_strand_id
1 'polypeptide(L)'
;MAAGVDPTGYGAAPPGLGDQRNYELLLEAGFSAPEVVQIMSGNGAKVLGVLDDVGTVEPGKLADLVVIEGDLEELGNLHSTKIVFRHGIGWDSAKLMDSVRGVVGIR
;
A
#
# COMPACT_ATOMS: atom_id res chain seq x y z
N MET A 1 8.53 0.88 -14.13
CA MET A 1 8.06 -0.38 -13.52
C MET A 1 6.88 -0.06 -12.62
N ALA A 2 5.86 -0.92 -12.57
CA ALA A 2 4.73 -0.80 -11.65
C ALA A 2 4.57 -2.12 -10.89
N ALA A 3 3.96 -2.09 -9.70
CA ALA A 3 3.78 -3.24 -8.83
C ALA A 3 2.37 -3.84 -8.94
N GLY A 4 2.27 -5.16 -8.74
CA GLY A 4 1.02 -5.89 -8.61
C GLY A 4 1.27 -7.24 -7.92
N VAL A 5 0.31 -7.66 -7.10
CA VAL A 5 0.46 -8.84 -6.20
C VAL A 5 -0.20 -10.10 -6.76
N ASP A 6 -1.09 -9.93 -7.72
CA ASP A 6 -1.88 -11.01 -8.34
C ASP A 6 -2.60 -11.90 -7.29
N PRO A 7 -3.53 -11.33 -6.49
CA PRO A 7 -4.22 -12.09 -5.46
C PRO A 7 -5.08 -13.19 -6.10
N THR A 8 -4.60 -14.42 -5.98
CA THR A 8 -5.27 -15.62 -6.48
C THR A 8 -6.25 -16.17 -5.45
N GLY A 9 -7.38 -16.70 -5.93
CA GLY A 9 -8.48 -17.18 -5.08
C GLY A 9 -8.16 -18.35 -4.13
N TYR A 10 -6.94 -18.90 -4.18
CA TYR A 10 -6.47 -19.94 -3.25
C TYR A 10 -5.80 -19.36 -1.99
N GLY A 11 -5.67 -18.03 -1.89
CA GLY A 11 -5.35 -17.34 -0.63
C GLY A 11 -3.86 -17.15 -0.32
N ALA A 12 -2.94 -17.41 -1.26
CA ALA A 12 -1.50 -17.18 -1.03
C ALA A 12 -1.11 -15.70 -0.91
N ALA A 13 -1.89 -14.80 -1.49
CA ALA A 13 -1.71 -13.36 -1.37
C ALA A 13 -2.99 -12.75 -0.76
N PRO A 14 -3.06 -12.64 0.58
CA PRO A 14 -4.21 -12.05 1.24
C PRO A 14 -4.37 -10.57 0.81
N PRO A 15 -5.60 -10.11 0.52
CA PRO A 15 -5.86 -8.72 0.15
C PRO A 15 -5.24 -7.73 1.14
N GLY A 16 -4.55 -6.71 0.62
CA GLY A 16 -3.84 -5.70 1.41
C GLY A 16 -2.49 -6.17 1.96
N LEU A 17 -2.43 -7.33 2.62
CA LEU A 17 -1.18 -7.85 3.20
C LEU A 17 -0.16 -8.25 2.13
N GLY A 18 -0.63 -8.76 1.00
CA GLY A 18 0.23 -9.08 -0.13
C GLY A 18 0.91 -7.83 -0.71
N ASP A 19 0.24 -6.67 -0.74
CA ASP A 19 0.83 -5.41 -1.16
C ASP A 19 1.91 -4.97 -0.18
N GLN A 20 1.68 -5.16 1.12
CA GLN A 20 2.68 -4.84 2.12
C GLN A 20 3.92 -5.72 1.99
N ARG A 21 3.75 -7.03 1.73
CA ARG A 21 4.88 -7.92 1.46
C ARG A 21 5.60 -7.55 0.16
N ASN A 22 4.87 -7.08 -0.86
CA ASN A 22 5.46 -6.66 -2.13
C ASN A 22 6.41 -5.46 -1.98
N TYR A 23 6.06 -4.51 -1.11
CA TYR A 23 6.93 -3.41 -0.73
C TYR A 23 8.27 -3.92 -0.16
N GLU A 24 8.21 -4.84 0.80
CA GLU A 24 9.39 -5.44 1.42
C GLU A 24 10.25 -6.20 0.41
N LEU A 25 9.62 -6.96 -0.50
CA LEU A 25 10.33 -7.68 -1.56
C LEU A 25 11.11 -6.73 -2.49
N LEU A 26 10.58 -5.53 -2.76
CA LEU A 26 11.30 -4.54 -3.55
C LEU A 26 12.49 -3.94 -2.78
N LEU A 27 12.35 -3.72 -1.47
CA LEU A 27 13.51 -3.35 -0.63
C LEU A 27 14.57 -4.46 -0.60
N GLU A 28 14.16 -5.71 -0.40
CA GLU A 28 15.03 -6.89 -0.44
C GLU A 28 15.74 -7.05 -1.81
N ALA A 29 15.08 -6.61 -2.90
CA ALA A 29 15.66 -6.58 -4.23
C ALA A 29 16.66 -5.42 -4.46
N GLY A 30 16.85 -4.55 -3.48
CA GLY A 30 17.85 -3.48 -3.48
C GLY A 30 17.35 -2.12 -3.95
N PHE A 31 16.03 -1.91 -4.06
CA PHE A 31 15.47 -0.58 -4.29
C PHE A 31 15.42 0.21 -2.98
N SER A 32 15.64 1.53 -3.06
CA SER A 32 15.43 2.44 -1.92
C SER A 32 13.94 2.67 -1.65
N ALA A 33 13.59 3.03 -0.42
CA ALA A 33 12.19 3.29 -0.04
C ALA A 33 11.47 4.30 -0.96
N PRO A 34 12.07 5.44 -1.37
CA PRO A 34 11.45 6.34 -2.33
C PRO A 34 11.17 5.71 -3.70
N GLU A 35 12.08 4.86 -4.20
CA GLU A 35 11.88 4.14 -5.48
C GLU A 35 10.73 3.14 -5.36
N VAL A 36 10.66 2.40 -4.26
CA VAL A 36 9.57 1.46 -4.00
C VAL A 36 8.23 2.19 -3.92
N VAL A 37 8.16 3.30 -3.17
CA VAL A 37 6.95 4.14 -3.10
C VAL A 37 6.54 4.61 -4.49
N GLN A 38 7.48 5.06 -5.33
CA GLN A 38 7.19 5.49 -6.69
C GLN A 38 6.66 4.34 -7.56
N ILE A 39 7.22 3.14 -7.44
CA ILE A 39 6.77 1.94 -8.16
C ILE A 39 5.34 1.55 -7.76
N MET A 40 5.02 1.65 -6.47
CA MET A 40 3.73 1.21 -5.89
C MET A 40 2.62 2.27 -5.95
N SER A 41 2.95 3.54 -6.21
CA SER A 41 1.96 4.63 -6.30
C SER A 41 2.02 5.33 -7.66
N GLY A 42 2.88 6.33 -7.83
CA GLY A 42 2.90 7.21 -8.99
C GLY A 42 3.07 6.49 -10.33
N ASN A 43 3.90 5.44 -10.39
CA ASN A 43 4.06 4.66 -11.62
C ASN A 43 2.79 3.90 -11.99
N GLY A 44 2.09 3.31 -11.00
CA GLY A 44 0.81 2.67 -11.21
C GLY A 44 -0.24 3.64 -11.74
N ALA A 45 -0.37 4.81 -11.10
CA ALA A 45 -1.28 5.86 -11.54
C ALA A 45 -0.97 6.35 -12.97
N LYS A 46 0.33 6.48 -13.31
CA LYS A 46 0.77 6.82 -14.67
C LYS A 46 0.38 5.75 -15.69
N VAL A 47 0.60 4.49 -15.39
CA VAL A 47 0.26 3.36 -16.27
C VAL A 47 -1.25 3.29 -16.51
N LEU A 48 -2.05 3.59 -15.48
CA LEU A 48 -3.51 3.58 -15.54
C LEU A 48 -4.11 4.88 -16.12
N GLY A 49 -3.30 5.91 -16.39
CA GLY A 49 -3.77 7.19 -16.94
C GLY A 49 -4.52 8.07 -15.93
N VAL A 50 -4.29 7.88 -14.63
CA VAL A 50 -4.96 8.60 -13.52
C VAL A 50 -3.98 9.40 -12.65
N LEU A 51 -2.77 9.66 -13.15
CA LEU A 51 -1.73 10.38 -12.40
C LEU A 51 -2.14 11.81 -12.05
N ASP A 52 -3.04 12.43 -12.82
CA ASP A 52 -3.53 13.78 -12.53
C ASP A 52 -4.42 13.81 -11.27
N ASP A 53 -4.99 12.67 -10.87
CA ASP A 53 -5.90 12.55 -9.73
C ASP A 53 -5.25 11.93 -8.48
N VAL A 54 -4.38 10.92 -8.66
CA VAL A 54 -3.80 10.09 -7.57
C VAL A 54 -2.36 9.67 -7.84
N GLY A 55 -1.71 9.07 -6.83
CA GLY A 55 -0.40 8.41 -6.95
C GLY A 55 0.79 9.28 -6.54
N THR A 56 0.59 10.57 -6.28
CA THR A 56 1.59 11.47 -5.69
C THR A 56 0.92 12.39 -4.67
N VAL A 57 1.71 12.93 -3.74
CA VAL A 57 1.24 13.90 -2.73
C VAL A 57 1.46 15.31 -3.25
N GLU A 58 0.46 15.86 -3.93
CA GLU A 58 0.51 17.20 -4.54
C GLU A 58 -0.81 17.96 -4.33
N PRO A 59 -0.78 19.29 -4.18
CA PRO A 59 -2.00 20.10 -4.08
C PRO A 59 -2.94 19.88 -5.28
N GLY A 60 -4.23 19.72 -5.01
CA GLY A 60 -5.27 19.52 -6.03
C GLY A 60 -5.61 18.06 -6.32
N LYS A 61 -4.79 17.10 -5.87
CA LYS A 61 -5.06 15.66 -6.00
C LYS A 61 -5.98 15.13 -4.90
N LEU A 62 -6.56 13.97 -5.15
CA LEU A 62 -7.35 13.25 -4.14
C LEU A 62 -6.45 12.89 -2.95
N ALA A 63 -6.96 13.09 -1.74
CA ALA A 63 -6.27 12.74 -0.50
C ALA A 63 -6.35 11.23 -0.22
N ASP A 64 -5.69 10.45 -1.08
CA ASP A 64 -5.45 9.02 -0.93
C ASP A 64 -4.05 8.82 -0.36
N LEU A 65 -3.97 8.64 0.96
CA LEU A 65 -2.71 8.66 1.72
C LEU A 65 -2.60 7.46 2.63
N VAL A 66 -1.39 6.97 2.84
CA VAL A 66 -1.08 5.96 3.86
C VAL A 66 -0.11 6.58 4.85
N VAL A 67 -0.47 6.58 6.13
CA VAL A 67 0.35 7.13 7.22
C VAL A 67 0.92 6.00 8.04
N ILE A 68 2.25 5.97 8.11
CA ILE A 68 3.03 4.92 8.78
C ILE A 68 3.89 5.59 9.86
N GLU A 69 4.10 4.87 10.95
CA GLU A 69 5.00 5.28 12.03
C GLU A 69 6.26 4.43 11.96
N GLY A 70 7.40 5.05 11.64
CA GLY A 70 8.70 4.36 11.52
C GLY A 70 9.46 4.78 10.28
N ASP A 71 10.65 4.20 10.11
CA ASP A 71 11.46 4.33 8.89
C ASP A 71 10.93 3.37 7.82
N LEU A 72 10.72 3.87 6.61
CA LEU A 72 10.24 3.08 5.48
C LEU A 72 11.31 2.18 4.86
N GLU A 73 12.58 2.38 5.17
CA GLU A 73 13.68 1.47 4.79
C GLU A 73 13.74 0.22 5.70
N GLU A 74 13.16 0.29 6.90
CA GLU A 74 13.15 -0.84 7.84
C GLU A 74 12.02 -1.83 7.50
N LEU A 75 12.40 -3.08 7.24
CA LEU A 75 11.46 -4.18 6.98
C LEU A 75 10.48 -4.36 8.15
N GLY A 76 9.20 -4.58 7.83
CA GLY A 76 8.14 -4.73 8.80
C GLY A 76 7.44 -3.43 9.22
N ASN A 77 8.07 -2.25 9.09
CA ASN A 77 7.44 -0.99 9.49
C ASN A 77 6.18 -0.67 8.66
N LEU A 78 6.08 -1.16 7.44
CA LEU A 78 4.86 -0.96 6.64
C LEU A 78 3.61 -1.60 7.30
N HIS A 79 3.78 -2.68 8.06
CA HIS A 79 2.70 -3.30 8.83
C HIS A 79 2.22 -2.43 10.01
N SER A 80 2.97 -1.39 10.39
CA SER A 80 2.62 -0.44 11.45
C SER A 80 1.72 0.71 10.97
N THR A 81 1.23 0.65 9.71
CA THR A 81 0.29 1.63 9.13
C THR A 81 -0.78 2.01 10.13
N LYS A 82 -0.89 3.31 10.43
CA LYS A 82 -1.79 3.86 11.46
C LYS A 82 -3.11 4.31 10.89
N ILE A 83 -3.03 5.12 9.83
CA ILE A 83 -4.18 5.77 9.24
C ILE A 83 -4.08 5.65 7.72
N VAL A 84 -5.18 5.26 7.09
CA VAL A 84 -5.33 5.32 5.64
C VAL A 84 -6.38 6.38 5.32
N PHE A 85 -6.03 7.34 4.48
CA PHE A 85 -6.99 8.29 3.93
C PHE A 85 -7.46 7.77 2.57
N ARG A 86 -8.77 7.79 2.36
CA ARG A 86 -9.40 7.55 1.06
C ARG A 86 -10.32 8.72 0.75
N HIS A 87 -10.05 9.44 -0.33
CA HIS A 87 -10.74 10.67 -0.70
C HIS A 87 -10.86 11.65 0.47
N GLY A 88 -9.80 11.77 1.28
CA GLY A 88 -9.76 12.66 2.45
C GLY A 88 -10.46 12.14 3.71
N ILE A 89 -11.09 10.96 3.67
CA ILE A 89 -11.66 10.32 4.86
C ILE A 89 -10.60 9.41 5.48
N GLY A 90 -10.20 9.73 6.71
CA GLY A 90 -9.22 8.95 7.47
C GLY A 90 -9.85 7.73 8.14
N TRP A 91 -9.18 6.59 8.02
CA TRP A 91 -9.56 5.31 8.61
C TRP A 91 -8.45 4.81 9.52
N ASP A 92 -8.82 4.40 10.73
CA ASP A 92 -7.92 3.73 11.67
C ASP A 92 -7.63 2.30 11.16
N SER A 93 -6.36 2.03 10.87
CA SER A 93 -5.92 0.77 10.28
C SER A 93 -6.19 -0.44 11.18
N ALA A 94 -5.99 -0.29 12.50
CA ALA A 94 -6.24 -1.37 13.44
C ALA A 94 -7.73 -1.73 13.50
N LYS A 95 -8.60 -0.72 13.54
CA LYS A 95 -10.06 -0.94 13.51
C LYS A 95 -10.53 -1.56 12.19
N LEU A 96 -9.94 -1.16 11.05
CA LEU A 96 -10.23 -1.79 9.76
C LEU A 96 -9.87 -3.28 9.75
N MET A 97 -8.67 -3.62 10.21
CA MET A 97 -8.21 -5.01 10.29
C MET A 97 -9.08 -5.86 11.22
N ASP A 98 -9.48 -5.31 12.37
CA ASP A 98 -10.37 -6.00 13.29
C ASP A 98 -11.76 -6.23 12.70
N SER A 99 -12.27 -5.29 11.90
CA SER A 99 -13.60 -5.41 11.28
C SER A 99 -13.74 -6.56 10.28
N VAL A 100 -12.63 -7.05 9.73
CA VAL A 100 -12.58 -8.13 8.73
C VAL A 100 -12.02 -9.45 9.29
N ARG A 101 -11.70 -9.49 10.59
CA ARG A 101 -11.13 -10.66 11.24
C ARG A 101 -12.06 -11.87 11.12
N GLY A 102 -11.54 -12.99 10.63
CA GLY A 102 -12.30 -14.23 10.41
C GLY A 102 -13.15 -14.26 9.14
N VAL A 103 -13.15 -13.17 8.36
CA VAL A 103 -13.79 -13.07 7.03
C VAL A 103 -12.78 -13.20 5.90
N VAL A 104 -11.58 -12.62 6.06
CA VAL A 104 -10.50 -12.61 5.06
C VAL A 104 -9.34 -13.51 5.51
N GLY A 105 -8.83 -14.36 4.61
CA GLY A 105 -7.71 -15.28 4.86
C GLY A 105 -8.06 -16.75 4.60
N ILE A 106 -7.05 -17.63 4.59
CA ILE A 106 -7.26 -19.08 4.51
C ILE A 106 -7.81 -19.56 5.86
N ARG A 107 -8.89 -20.34 5.82
CA ARG A 107 -9.46 -21.04 7.00
C ARG A 107 -8.80 -22.39 7.22
#